data_AF-A0A6I7P2J3-F1
#
_entry.id   AF-A0A6I7P2J3-F1
#
_cell.length_a   1.000
_cell.length_b   1.000
_cell.length_c   1.000
_cell.angle_alpha   90.00
_cell.angle_beta   90.00
_cell.angle_gamma   90.00
#
_symmetry.space_group_name_H-M   'P 1'
#
loop_
_entity.id
_entity.type
_entity.pdbx_description
1 polymer ?
#
loop_
_entity_poly.entity_id
_entity_poly.type
_entity_poly.pdbx_seq_one_letter_code
_entity_poly.pdbx_strand_id
1 'polypeptide(L)' 'MARILRGQIRWADLNPTIGHERAGFPLTLSLEGVKLPKPSWVKISQIRTLSVERIGASIGHVSDDILNQVTEGLNEIIG' A
#
# COMPACT_ATOMS: atom_id res chain seq x y z
N MET A 1 20.59 -6.70 7.34
CA MET A 1 19.34 -5.99 7.01
C MET A 1 18.21 -7.00 6.91
N ALA A 2 17.05 -6.74 7.49
CA ALA A 2 15.90 -7.63 7.34
C ALA A 2 15.40 -7.59 5.88
N ARG A 3 15.15 -8.75 5.28
CA ARG A 3 14.64 -8.85 3.91
C ARG A 3 13.23 -8.27 3.85
N ILE A 4 13.03 -7.25 3.01
CA ILE A 4 11.70 -6.75 2.67
C ILE A 4 11.13 -7.62 1.55
N LEU A 5 9.91 -8.10 1.72
CA LEU A 5 9.22 -8.96 0.76
C LEU A 5 8.03 -8.22 0.15
N ARG A 6 7.73 -8.49 -1.13
CA ARG A 6 6.52 -7.99 -1.79
C ARG A 6 5.28 -8.47 -1.01
N GLY A 7 4.26 -7.62 -0.89
CA GLY A 7 3.04 -7.92 -0.12
C GLY A 7 3.14 -7.64 1.39
N GLN A 8 4.31 -7.33 1.96
CA GLN A 8 4.38 -6.88 3.36
C GLN A 8 3.79 -5.49 3.55
N ILE A 9 2.95 -5.34 4.58
CA ILE A 9 2.50 -4.05 5.09
C ILE A 9 3.46 -3.64 6.22
N ARG A 10 4.02 -2.44 6.11
CA ARG A 10 5.02 -1.93 7.06
C ARG A 10 4.74 -0.47 7.40
N TRP A 11 5.13 -0.05 8.58
CA TRP A 11 5.18 1.38 8.91
C TRP A 11 6.23 2.09 8.05
N ALA A 12 5.94 3.31 7.62
CA ALA A 12 6.90 4.15 6.91
C ALA A 12 6.69 5.63 7.24
N ASP A 13 7.77 6.40 7.30
CA ASP A 13 7.67 7.86 7.39
C ASP A 13 7.47 8.46 5.99
N LEU A 14 6.27 8.98 5.75
CA LEU A 14 5.84 9.57 4.48
C LEU A 14 5.94 11.11 4.45
N ASN A 15 6.42 11.75 5.52
CA ASN A 15 6.40 13.20 5.60
C ASN A 15 7.44 13.84 4.67
N PRO A 16 7.08 14.94 3.97
CA PRO A 16 5.78 15.63 3.98
C PRO A 16 4.75 15.03 2.98
N THR A 17 3.45 15.14 3.31
CA THR A 17 2.33 14.78 2.42
C THR A 17 1.45 16.00 2.13
N ILE A 18 0.90 16.10 0.93
CA ILE A 18 -0.03 17.15 0.49
C ILE A 18 -1.24 16.46 -0.16
N GLY A 19 -2.46 16.74 0.31
CA GLY A 19 -3.72 16.32 -0.33
C GLY A 19 -4.45 15.13 0.34
N HIS A 20 -5.78 15.10 0.14
CA HIS A 20 -6.69 14.03 0.55
C HIS A 20 -7.62 13.69 -0.63
N GLU A 21 -7.50 12.49 -1.19
CA GLU A 21 -8.48 11.98 -2.16
C GLU A 21 -9.22 10.79 -1.56
N ARG A 22 -10.55 10.82 -1.65
CA ARG A 22 -11.44 9.68 -1.45
C ARG A 22 -11.94 9.27 -2.83
N ALA A 23 -11.41 8.18 -3.37
CA ALA A 23 -11.80 7.64 -4.67
C ALA A 23 -11.98 6.12 -4.56
N GLY A 24 -12.69 5.50 -5.50
CA GLY A 24 -12.79 4.05 -5.62
C GLY A 24 -11.62 3.45 -6.41
N PHE A 25 -11.71 2.15 -6.71
CA PHE A 25 -10.82 1.50 -7.66
C PHE A 25 -10.91 2.20 -9.04
N PRO A 26 -9.80 2.40 -9.78
CA PRO A 26 -8.44 1.87 -9.52
C PRO A 26 -7.59 2.72 -8.57
N LEU A 27 -8.07 3.89 -8.12
CA LEU A 27 -7.26 4.82 -7.32
C LEU A 27 -7.08 4.36 -5.86
N THR A 28 -8.09 3.69 -5.29
CA THR A 28 -7.96 3.04 -3.98
C THR A 28 -8.57 1.64 -3.94
N LEU A 29 -8.06 0.79 -3.05
CA LEU A 29 -8.57 -0.55 -2.80
C LEU A 29 -8.75 -0.78 -1.30
N SER A 30 -9.92 -1.28 -0.89
CA SER A 30 -10.18 -1.67 0.50
C SER A 30 -9.38 -2.92 0.86
N LEU A 31 -8.70 -2.93 2.01
CA LEU A 31 -7.97 -4.09 2.52
C LEU A 31 -8.90 -4.98 3.35
N GLU A 32 -9.68 -5.80 2.66
CA GLU A 32 -10.50 -6.82 3.29
C GLU A 32 -9.67 -8.07 3.62
N GLY A 33 -9.96 -8.73 4.75
CA GLY A 33 -9.28 -9.97 5.15
C GLY A 33 -7.90 -9.82 5.80
N VAL A 34 -7.32 -8.60 5.84
CA VAL A 34 -6.08 -8.33 6.58
C VAL A 34 -6.41 -7.88 8.00
N LYS A 35 -5.78 -8.50 9.02
CA LYS A 35 -5.92 -8.09 10.42
C LYS A 35 -5.20 -6.78 10.69
N LEU A 36 -5.85 -5.67 10.41
CA LEU A 36 -5.40 -4.32 10.78
C LEU A 36 -6.28 -3.76 11.91
N PRO A 37 -5.76 -2.83 12.74
CA PRO A 37 -6.51 -2.25 13.86
C PRO A 37 -7.78 -1.50 13.46
N LYS A 38 -7.92 -1.13 12.18
CA LYS A 38 -9.06 -0.41 11.62
C LYS A 38 -9.24 -0.76 10.14
N PRO A 39 -10.46 -0.61 9.60
CA PRO A 39 -10.68 -0.63 8.16
C PRO A 39 -9.71 0.31 7.46
N SER A 40 -9.04 -0.19 6.43
CA SER A 40 -7.88 0.46 5.80
C SER A 40 -7.95 0.29 4.29
N TRP A 41 -7.34 1.22 3.57
CA TRP A 41 -7.31 1.24 2.11
C TRP A 41 -5.87 1.38 1.62
N VAL A 42 -5.54 0.72 0.51
CA VAL A 42 -4.36 1.03 -0.30
C VAL A 42 -4.71 2.20 -1.21
N LYS A 43 -3.89 3.26 -1.19
CA LYS A 43 -4.01 4.38 -2.14
C LYS A 43 -3.08 4.14 -3.32
N ILE A 44 -3.58 3.47 -4.35
CA ILE A 44 -2.82 3.04 -5.52
C ILE A 44 -2.30 4.25 -6.32
N SER A 45 -3.06 5.34 -6.36
CA SER A 45 -2.62 6.59 -7.02
C SER A 45 -1.50 7.33 -6.27
N GLN A 46 -1.19 6.96 -5.02
CA GLN A 46 -0.22 7.65 -4.17
C GLN A 46 1.04 6.81 -3.91
N ILE A 47 1.70 6.36 -4.98
CA ILE A 47 2.96 5.62 -4.88
C ILE A 47 4.18 6.54 -4.75
N ARG A 48 5.19 6.10 -3.99
CA ARG A 48 6.48 6.77 -3.83
C ARG A 48 7.61 5.76 -3.74
N THR A 49 8.78 6.13 -4.24
CA THR A 49 10.03 5.41 -3.95
C THR A 49 10.56 5.88 -2.60
N LEU A 50 10.86 4.96 -1.69
CA LEU A 50 11.38 5.26 -0.36
C LEU A 50 12.71 4.54 -0.14
N SER A 51 13.62 5.20 0.59
CA SER A 51 14.83 4.56 1.09
C SER A 51 14.50 3.51 2.16
N VAL A 52 15.27 2.43 2.24
CA VAL A 52 15.01 1.30 3.15
C VAL A 52 15.04 1.73 4.62
N GLU A 53 15.83 2.74 4.96
CA GLU A 53 15.95 3.31 6.31
C GLU A 53 14.64 3.93 6.81
N ARG A 54 13.73 4.32 5.90
CA ARG A 54 12.40 4.86 6.24
C ARG A 54 11.36 3.78 6.50
N ILE A 55 11.69 2.50 6.26
CA ILE A 55 10.77 1.38 6.38
C ILE A 55 10.93 0.74 7.76
N GLY A 56 9.90 0.91 8.60
CA GLY A 56 9.84 0.41 9.96
C GLY A 56 9.38 -1.04 10.07
N ALA A 57 8.81 -1.39 11.23
CA ALA A 57 8.34 -2.75 11.53
C ALA A 57 7.22 -3.21 10.58
N SER A 58 7.18 -4.52 10.31
CA SER A 58 6.06 -5.14 9.59
C SER A 58 4.84 -5.27 10.52
N ILE A 59 3.67 -4.97 9.97
CA ILE A 59 2.38 -5.05 10.67
C ILE A 59 1.41 -6.02 10.02
N GLY A 60 1.81 -6.66 8.92
CA GLY A 60 0.97 -7.60 8.21
C GLY A 60 1.51 -7.97 6.84
N HIS A 61 0.76 -8.80 6.16
CA HIS A 61 1.01 -9.25 4.80
C HIS A 61 -0.32 -9.36 4.07
N VAL A 62 -0.37 -8.93 2.82
CA VAL A 62 -1.55 -9.13 1.95
C VAL A 62 -1.44 -10.48 1.24
N SER A 63 -2.57 -11.08 0.87
CA SER A 63 -2.56 -12.24 -0.02
C SER A 63 -2.11 -11.86 -1.44
N ASP A 64 -1.71 -12.86 -2.22
CA ASP A 64 -1.35 -12.66 -3.63
C ASP A 64 -2.52 -12.11 -4.44
N ASP A 65 -3.76 -12.49 -4.13
CA ASP A 65 -4.97 -11.97 -4.81
C ASP A 65 -5.10 -10.45 -4.64
N ILE A 66 -4.97 -9.95 -3.40
CA ILE A 66 -5.02 -8.52 -3.11
C ILE A 66 -3.84 -7.81 -3.78
N LEU A 67 -2.64 -8.39 -3.72
CA LEU A 67 -1.45 -7.82 -4.34
C LEU A 67 -1.60 -7.72 -5.87
N ASN A 68 -2.19 -8.72 -6.50
CA ASN A 68 -2.49 -8.73 -7.93
C ASN A 68 -3.52 -7.64 -8.27
N GLN A 69 -4.58 -7.49 -7.48
CA GLN A 69 -5.58 -6.43 -7.68
C GLN A 69 -5.00 -5.02 -7.53
N VAL A 70 -4.09 -4.81 -6.57
CA VAL A 70 -3.34 -3.54 -6.44
C VAL A 70 -2.46 -3.29 -7.66
N THR A 71 -1.81 -4.33 -8.18
CA THR A 71 -0.96 -4.24 -9.37
C THR A 71 -1.79 -3.92 -10.62
N GLU A 72 -2.97 -4.52 -10.76
CA GLU A 72 -3.92 -4.24 -11.84
C GLU A 72 -4.39 -2.79 -11.80
N GLY A 73 -4.84 -2.32 -10.64
CA GLY A 73 -5.24 -0.92 -10.47
C GLY A 73 -4.10 0.05 -10.77
N LEU A 74 -2.85 -0.32 -10.46
CA LEU A 74 -1.69 0.49 -10.83
C LEU A 74 -1.49 0.52 -12.35
N ASN A 75 -1.60 -0.62 -13.03
CA ASN A 75 -1.51 -0.72 -14.49
C ASN A 75 -2.57 0.15 -15.17
N GLU A 76 -3.82 0.14 -14.69
CA GLU A 76 -4.90 0.99 -15.20
C GLU A 76 -4.60 2.50 -15.08
N ILE A 77 -3.90 2.92 -14.01
CA ILE A 77 -3.55 4.32 -13.79
C ILE A 77 -2.44 4.77 -14.74
N ILE A 78 -1.49 3.90 -15.07
CA ILE A 78 -0.29 4.28 -15.83
C ILE A 78 -0.45 4.11 -17.35
N GLY A 79 -1.37 3.26 -17.82
CA GLY A 79 -1.62 3.02 -19.26
C GLY A 79 -0.59 2.08 -19.89
#